data_AF-A0A101KSY1-F1
#
_entry.id   AF-A0A101KSY1-F1
#
_cell.length_a   1.000
_cell.length_b   1.000
_cell.length_c   1.000
_cell.angle_alpha   90.00
_cell.angle_beta   90.00
_cell.angle_gamma   90.00
#
_symmetry.space_group_name_H-M   'P 1'
#
loop_
_entity.id
_entity.type
_entity.pdbx_description
1 polymer ?
#
loop_
_entity_poly.entity_id
_entity_poly.type
_entity_poly.pdbx_seq_one_letter_code
_entity_poly.pdbx_strand_id
1 'polypeptide(L)'
;MSGSGTGAAALKRVDDLFGDHRIAGVKVTRLAQALGMEIPPKGKLGAVLCNQIGALMDKLDVGFEPDRRYGSRGLEADGYILLFKAKEGAPVDGEFSAYAAARAMVEVAALAAVSDGKVEPSEFESIKADIRSFPGVGGVDRGRLMAYASTLLRDPAAQQSAIKKLGSIGADARASAVRSATSAVLADGHAAPDEVKFLERLYKALSYPVEDLYSALHRGSVALDEPVAVALETRATGIPIPAQPPAPPSGGVRIDRGRLERIKSETTAVSELLAGIFIEEEPPASPPQIGEPVAAEGKFAGLDGAHAKLLSLLAESGELDRQEFEDEARKLRLLPDGAIETINEWGFDRFDEPIVDSDERVSVAEHLRDKLQQARVEA
;
A
#
# COMPACT_ATOMS: atom_id res chain seq x y z
N MET A 1 -35.01 19.39 12.02
CA MET A 1 -34.66 19.56 10.59
C MET A 1 -33.54 20.60 10.45
N SER A 2 -32.37 20.39 11.07
CA SER A 2 -31.35 21.45 11.21
C SER A 2 -29.96 21.08 10.67
N GLY A 3 -29.80 19.90 10.06
CA GLY A 3 -28.49 19.35 9.68
C GLY A 3 -28.07 19.53 8.21
N SER A 4 -28.93 20.02 7.32
CA SER A 4 -28.63 20.05 5.87
C SER A 4 -27.77 21.24 5.41
N GLY A 5 -27.73 22.34 6.17
CA GLY A 5 -27.02 23.56 5.78
C GLY A 5 -25.50 23.51 5.98
N THR A 6 -25.03 22.85 7.03
CA THR A 6 -23.60 22.74 7.36
C THR A 6 -22.87 21.76 6.44
N GLY A 7 -23.51 20.64 6.07
CA GLY A 7 -22.94 19.65 5.16
C GLY A 7 -22.74 20.19 3.73
N ALA A 8 -23.74 20.87 3.17
CA ALA A 8 -23.64 21.45 1.83
C ALA A 8 -22.58 22.56 1.74
N ALA A 9 -22.41 23.35 2.81
CA ALA A 9 -21.38 24.37 2.88
C ALA A 9 -19.97 23.77 3.01
N ALA A 10 -19.81 22.65 3.74
CA ALA A 10 -18.55 21.93 3.83
C ALA A 10 -18.18 21.27 2.49
N LEU A 11 -19.14 20.63 1.82
CA LEU A 11 -18.94 20.05 0.48
C LEU A 11 -18.41 21.09 -0.50
N LYS A 12 -19.05 22.26 -0.58
CA LYS A 12 -18.62 23.35 -1.46
C LYS A 12 -17.19 23.81 -1.15
N ARG A 13 -16.85 24.02 0.13
CA ARG A 13 -15.49 24.45 0.51
C ARG A 13 -14.43 23.40 0.19
N VAL A 14 -14.76 22.12 0.32
CA VAL A 14 -13.87 21.02 -0.06
C VAL A 14 -13.74 20.92 -1.58
N ASP A 15 -14.83 21.09 -2.34
CA ASP A 15 -14.80 21.18 -3.80
C ASP A 15 -13.92 22.34 -4.28
N ASP A 16 -13.98 23.49 -3.63
CA ASP A 16 -13.14 24.65 -3.95
C ASP A 16 -11.63 24.35 -3.76
N LEU A 17 -11.25 23.35 -2.95
CA LEU A 17 -9.85 22.91 -2.82
C LEU A 17 -9.34 22.21 -4.08
N PHE A 18 -10.23 21.61 -4.86
CA PHE A 18 -9.90 20.92 -6.11
C PHE A 18 -9.70 21.89 -7.28
N GLY A 19 -10.40 23.03 -7.27
CA GLY A 19 -10.48 23.90 -8.45
C GLY A 19 -11.02 23.13 -9.66
N ASP A 20 -10.35 23.25 -10.81
CA ASP A 20 -10.72 22.54 -12.05
C ASP A 20 -10.13 21.11 -12.14
N HIS A 21 -9.48 20.62 -11.08
CA HIS A 21 -8.76 19.35 -11.09
C HIS A 21 -9.51 18.24 -10.36
N ARG A 22 -9.24 16.98 -10.70
CA ARG A 22 -9.79 15.81 -9.98
C ARG A 22 -8.94 15.38 -8.77
N ILE A 23 -7.73 15.95 -8.66
CA ILE A 23 -6.74 15.65 -7.64
C ILE A 23 -6.16 16.98 -7.15
N ALA A 24 -5.98 17.15 -5.85
CA ALA A 24 -5.41 18.37 -5.26
C ALA A 24 -4.53 18.08 -4.05
N GLY A 25 -3.32 18.61 -4.02
CA GLY A 25 -2.46 18.59 -2.83
C GLY A 25 -2.70 19.84 -1.99
N VAL A 26 -3.07 19.69 -0.72
CA VAL A 26 -3.33 20.80 0.20
C VAL A 26 -2.65 20.59 1.55
N LYS A 27 -2.57 21.64 2.36
CA LYS A 27 -2.16 21.49 3.77
C LYS A 27 -3.31 20.95 4.60
N VAL A 28 -3.02 20.13 5.60
CA VAL A 28 -4.02 19.57 6.52
C VAL A 28 -4.80 20.67 7.24
N THR A 29 -4.15 21.74 7.69
CA THR A 29 -4.79 22.96 8.22
C THR A 29 -5.84 23.57 7.29
N ARG A 30 -5.57 23.61 5.98
CA ARG A 30 -6.51 24.15 5.00
C ARG A 30 -7.72 23.22 4.80
N LEU A 31 -7.49 21.91 4.80
CA LEU A 31 -8.56 20.92 4.76
C LEU A 31 -9.45 21.00 6.01
N ALA A 32 -8.86 21.06 7.20
CA ALA A 32 -9.59 21.19 8.46
C ALA A 32 -10.46 22.46 8.48
N GLN A 33 -9.94 23.58 8.00
CA GLN A 33 -10.72 24.81 7.84
C GLN A 33 -11.90 24.63 6.87
N ALA A 34 -11.70 23.94 5.75
CA ALA A 34 -12.78 23.65 4.80
C ALA A 34 -13.85 22.75 5.44
N LEU A 35 -13.45 21.79 6.27
CA LEU A 35 -14.34 20.92 7.04
C LEU A 35 -15.03 21.63 8.22
N GLY A 36 -14.55 22.81 8.62
CA GLY A 36 -15.02 23.50 9.82
C GLY A 36 -14.59 22.82 11.12
N MET A 37 -13.45 22.12 11.08
CA MET A 37 -12.86 21.43 12.23
C MET A 37 -11.75 22.27 12.86
N GLU A 38 -11.74 22.32 14.19
CA GLU A 38 -10.62 22.88 14.94
C GLU A 38 -9.55 21.80 15.11
N ILE A 39 -8.32 22.14 14.73
CA ILE A 39 -7.16 21.25 14.88
C ILE A 39 -6.02 22.02 15.55
N PRO A 40 -5.06 21.33 16.19
CA PRO A 40 -3.86 21.97 16.71
C PRO A 40 -3.12 22.77 15.62
N PRO A 41 -2.51 23.92 15.94
CA PRO A 41 -1.86 24.76 14.95
C PRO A 41 -0.58 24.13 14.37
N LYS A 42 0.02 23.16 15.07
CA LYS A 42 1.25 22.45 14.69
C LYS A 42 1.25 21.04 15.27
N GLY A 43 2.07 20.18 14.69
CA GLY A 43 2.32 18.83 15.20
C GLY A 43 1.36 17.78 14.66
N LYS A 44 1.50 16.56 15.18
CA LYS A 44 0.68 15.41 14.78
C LYS A 44 -0.76 15.59 15.27
N LEU A 45 -1.71 15.22 14.42
CA LEU A 45 -3.11 15.11 14.80
C LEU A 45 -3.31 13.78 15.53
N GLY A 46 -4.07 13.81 16.61
CA GLY A 46 -4.48 12.60 17.33
C GLY A 46 -5.29 11.66 16.43
N ALA A 47 -5.36 10.39 16.80
CA ALA A 47 -6.04 9.36 15.99
C ALA A 47 -7.52 9.69 15.81
N VAL A 48 -8.16 10.18 16.88
CA VAL A 48 -9.55 10.65 16.87
C VAL A 48 -9.81 11.65 15.76
N LEU A 49 -8.96 12.67 15.66
CA LEU A 49 -9.15 13.76 14.72
C LEU A 49 -8.90 13.29 13.27
N CYS A 50 -7.91 12.43 13.07
CA CYS A 50 -7.65 11.82 11.77
C CYS A 50 -8.85 10.97 11.29
N ASN A 51 -9.44 10.18 12.18
CA ASN A 51 -10.60 9.34 11.86
C ASN A 51 -11.87 10.17 11.59
N GLN A 52 -12.06 11.26 12.34
CA GLN A 52 -13.15 12.21 12.07
C GLN A 52 -13.01 12.87 10.70
N ILE A 53 -11.79 13.29 10.33
CA ILE A 53 -11.51 13.79 8.98
C ILE A 53 -11.85 12.70 7.96
N GLY A 54 -11.42 11.46 8.18
CA GLY A 54 -11.74 10.30 7.34
C GLY A 54 -13.24 10.13 7.11
N ALA A 55 -14.01 10.01 8.18
CA ALA A 55 -15.45 9.82 8.12
C ALA A 55 -16.20 10.99 7.46
N LEU A 56 -15.68 12.22 7.55
CA LEU A 56 -16.23 13.36 6.83
C LEU A 56 -15.89 13.32 5.33
N MET A 57 -14.65 12.97 4.99
CA MET A 57 -14.21 12.82 3.60
C MET A 57 -15.00 11.74 2.86
N ASP A 58 -15.29 10.61 3.50
CA ASP A 58 -16.12 9.54 2.93
C ASP A 58 -17.51 10.06 2.54
N LYS A 59 -18.15 10.85 3.42
CA LYS A 59 -19.47 11.46 3.17
C LYS A 59 -19.47 12.51 2.05
N LEU A 60 -18.29 13.03 1.70
CA LEU A 60 -18.13 14.03 0.64
C LEU A 60 -17.66 13.40 -0.68
N ASP A 61 -17.59 12.07 -0.79
CA ASP A 61 -17.06 11.36 -1.96
C ASP A 61 -15.62 11.83 -2.32
N VAL A 62 -14.80 12.01 -1.29
CA VAL A 62 -13.39 12.40 -1.43
C VAL A 62 -12.51 11.37 -0.73
N GLY A 63 -11.62 10.74 -1.49
CA GLY A 63 -10.50 9.98 -0.94
C GLY A 63 -9.30 10.88 -0.69
N PHE A 64 -8.41 10.46 0.20
CA PHE A 64 -7.18 11.20 0.48
C PHE A 64 -6.01 10.29 0.84
N GLU A 65 -4.79 10.82 0.75
CA GLU A 65 -3.57 10.19 1.24
C GLU A 65 -2.63 11.24 1.89
N PRO A 66 -1.96 10.95 3.01
CA PRO A 66 -1.97 9.66 3.72
C PRO A 66 -3.27 9.44 4.51
N ASP A 67 -3.87 8.26 4.37
CA ASP A 67 -5.04 7.83 5.15
C ASP A 67 -4.66 6.70 6.13
N ARG A 68 -4.67 7.03 7.43
CA ARG A 68 -4.26 6.11 8.50
C ARG A 68 -5.07 4.82 8.52
N ARG A 69 -6.36 4.89 8.16
CA ARG A 69 -7.27 3.73 8.16
C ARG A 69 -6.78 2.61 7.23
N TYR A 70 -5.93 2.96 6.27
CA TYR A 70 -5.36 2.04 5.29
C TYR A 70 -3.85 1.87 5.48
N GLY A 71 -3.37 1.97 6.72
CA GLY A 71 -1.99 1.65 7.10
C GLY A 71 -0.99 2.78 6.79
N SER A 72 -1.45 3.99 6.47
CA SER A 72 -0.57 5.16 6.38
C SER A 72 -0.30 5.79 7.75
N ARG A 73 0.67 6.69 7.84
CA ARG A 73 0.88 7.51 9.04
C ARG A 73 -0.30 8.46 9.29
N GLY A 74 -0.49 8.88 10.54
CA GLY A 74 -1.42 9.96 10.89
C GLY A 74 -1.03 11.31 10.27
N LEU A 75 -2.00 12.23 10.23
CA LEU A 75 -1.82 13.55 9.63
C LEU A 75 -1.00 14.49 10.55
N GLU A 76 -0.25 15.41 9.94
CA GLU A 76 0.41 16.52 10.63
C GLU A 76 -0.25 17.84 10.24
N ALA A 77 -0.47 18.75 11.18
CA ALA A 77 -1.25 19.97 10.96
C ALA A 77 -0.68 20.84 9.82
N ASP A 78 0.65 20.96 9.77
CA ASP A 78 1.40 21.63 8.72
C ASP A 78 1.83 20.72 7.57
N GLY A 79 1.50 19.43 7.65
CA GLY A 79 1.72 18.42 6.64
C GLY A 79 0.85 18.60 5.39
N TYR A 80 1.25 17.90 4.33
CA TYR A 80 0.51 17.85 3.08
C TYR A 80 -0.38 16.61 2.99
N ILE A 81 -1.54 16.80 2.39
CA ILE A 81 -2.51 15.74 2.10
C ILE A 81 -2.91 15.86 0.63
N LEU A 82 -2.96 14.73 -0.06
CA LEU A 82 -3.42 14.63 -1.44
C LEU A 82 -4.88 14.19 -1.42
N LEU A 83 -5.75 14.96 -2.06
CA LEU A 83 -7.18 14.69 -2.18
C LEU A 83 -7.48 14.20 -3.60
N PHE A 84 -8.41 13.27 -3.74
CA PHE A 84 -8.90 12.80 -5.03
C PHE A 84 -10.41 12.49 -4.98
N LYS A 85 -11.11 12.76 -6.09
CA LYS A 85 -12.55 12.45 -6.18
C LYS A 85 -12.79 10.95 -6.22
N ALA A 86 -13.48 10.41 -5.22
CA ALA A 86 -13.80 9.00 -5.14
C ALA A 86 -15.04 8.74 -4.28
N LYS A 87 -15.99 7.99 -4.84
CA LYS A 87 -17.24 7.63 -4.15
C LYS A 87 -16.95 7.00 -2.78
N GLU A 88 -17.69 7.44 -1.77
CA GLU A 88 -17.60 6.97 -0.37
C GLU A 88 -16.18 7.05 0.21
N GLY A 89 -15.33 7.92 -0.36
CA GLY A 89 -13.94 8.08 0.07
C GLY A 89 -13.01 6.96 -0.37
N ALA A 90 -13.38 6.14 -1.36
CA ALA A 90 -12.56 4.99 -1.82
C ALA A 90 -12.15 4.06 -0.67
N PRO A 91 -13.10 3.40 0.02
CA PRO A 91 -12.75 2.48 1.08
C PRO A 91 -11.94 1.31 0.51
N VAL A 92 -10.85 0.96 1.19
CA VAL A 92 -10.06 -0.22 0.82
C VAL A 92 -10.82 -1.46 1.27
N ASP A 93 -11.00 -2.38 0.33
CA ASP A 93 -11.58 -3.68 0.64
C ASP A 93 -10.57 -4.54 1.39
N GLY A 94 -10.89 -4.90 2.63
CA GLY A 94 -10.05 -5.74 3.48
C GLY A 94 -9.94 -7.18 2.98
N GLU A 95 -10.91 -7.66 2.19
CA GLU A 95 -10.86 -9.00 1.58
C GLU A 95 -9.86 -9.07 0.41
N PHE A 96 -9.35 -7.92 -0.05
CA PHE A 96 -8.58 -7.83 -1.28
C PHE A 96 -7.06 -7.88 -1.02
N SER A 97 -6.53 -9.10 -0.94
CA SER A 97 -5.10 -9.38 -0.81
C SER A 97 -4.22 -8.60 -1.80
N ALA A 98 -4.72 -8.40 -3.02
CA ALA A 98 -3.99 -7.70 -4.08
C ALA A 98 -3.74 -6.21 -3.76
N TYR A 99 -4.57 -5.56 -2.93
CA TYR A 99 -4.33 -4.16 -2.57
C TYR A 99 -3.13 -4.02 -1.62
N ALA A 100 -3.08 -4.83 -0.56
CA ALA A 100 -1.97 -4.83 0.38
C ALA A 100 -0.65 -5.15 -0.33
N ALA A 101 -0.69 -6.13 -1.23
CA ALA A 101 0.41 -6.50 -2.11
C ALA A 101 0.90 -5.33 -2.99
N ALA A 102 -0.05 -4.68 -3.68
CA ALA A 102 0.25 -3.54 -4.54
C ALA A 102 0.79 -2.36 -3.74
N ARG A 103 0.28 -2.14 -2.52
CA ARG A 103 0.77 -1.12 -1.61
C ARG A 103 2.21 -1.39 -1.19
N ALA A 104 2.53 -2.62 -0.78
CA ALA A 104 3.89 -3.00 -0.41
C ALA A 104 4.87 -2.80 -1.57
N MET A 105 4.46 -3.19 -2.79
CA MET A 105 5.24 -2.93 -4.00
C MET A 105 5.45 -1.43 -4.25
N VAL A 106 4.42 -0.59 -4.06
CA VAL A 106 4.53 0.87 -4.15
C VAL A 106 5.49 1.44 -3.09
N GLU A 107 5.43 0.96 -1.85
CA GLU A 107 6.33 1.40 -0.77
C GLU A 107 7.78 1.10 -1.11
N VAL A 108 8.06 -0.14 -1.51
CA VAL A 108 9.38 -0.56 -1.99
C VAL A 108 9.85 0.32 -3.14
N ALA A 109 9.04 0.48 -4.18
CA ALA A 109 9.44 1.20 -5.40
C ALA A 109 9.65 2.70 -5.13
N ALA A 110 8.81 3.31 -4.29
CA ALA A 110 8.96 4.72 -3.92
C ALA A 110 10.18 4.95 -3.00
N LEU A 111 10.42 4.08 -2.02
CA LEU A 111 11.60 4.15 -1.16
C LEU A 111 12.90 3.92 -1.95
N ALA A 112 12.84 3.01 -2.91
CA ALA A 112 13.91 2.76 -3.85
C ALA A 112 14.27 4.02 -4.67
N ALA A 113 13.25 4.68 -5.23
CA ALA A 113 13.40 5.90 -6.02
C ALA A 113 14.00 7.09 -5.23
N VAL A 114 13.69 7.22 -3.94
CA VAL A 114 14.21 8.34 -3.12
C VAL A 114 15.60 8.07 -2.52
N SER A 115 16.12 6.85 -2.66
CA SER A 115 17.34 6.40 -1.95
C SER A 115 18.63 7.11 -2.39
N ASP A 116 18.72 7.59 -3.63
CA ASP A 116 19.84 8.37 -4.16
C ASP A 116 19.64 9.89 -4.02
N GLY A 117 18.55 10.30 -3.37
CA GLY A 117 18.20 11.70 -3.11
C GLY A 117 17.68 12.46 -4.32
N LYS A 118 17.48 11.81 -5.48
CA LYS A 118 16.94 12.44 -6.69
C LYS A 118 15.88 11.55 -7.34
N VAL A 119 14.62 11.89 -7.12
CA VAL A 119 13.52 11.25 -7.83
C VAL A 119 13.51 11.71 -9.29
N GLU A 120 13.80 10.79 -10.22
CA GLU A 120 13.69 11.06 -11.66
C GLU A 120 12.22 10.95 -12.12
N PRO A 121 11.76 11.78 -13.09
CA PRO A 121 10.38 11.68 -13.60
C PRO A 121 10.01 10.30 -14.14
N SER A 122 11.00 9.58 -14.68
CA SER A 122 10.88 8.18 -15.15
C SER A 122 10.46 7.23 -14.03
N GLU A 123 10.92 7.44 -12.80
CA GLU A 123 10.62 6.54 -11.67
C GLU A 123 9.16 6.59 -11.27
N PHE A 124 8.58 7.79 -11.25
CA PHE A 124 7.16 7.94 -10.98
C PHE A 124 6.30 7.37 -12.13
N GLU A 125 6.76 7.47 -13.38
CA GLU A 125 6.08 6.80 -14.51
C GLU A 125 6.16 5.27 -14.39
N SER A 126 7.29 4.71 -13.97
CA SER A 126 7.44 3.27 -13.71
C SER A 126 6.50 2.80 -12.61
N ILE A 127 6.47 3.48 -11.45
CA ILE A 127 5.54 3.14 -10.36
C ILE A 127 4.08 3.20 -10.84
N LYS A 128 3.71 4.20 -11.64
CA LYS A 128 2.37 4.27 -12.24
C LYS A 128 2.09 3.14 -13.23
N ALA A 129 3.10 2.70 -13.99
CA ALA A 129 2.96 1.57 -14.89
C ALA A 129 2.71 0.29 -14.09
N ASP A 130 3.48 0.06 -13.04
CA ASP A 130 3.38 -1.11 -12.16
C ASP A 130 2.00 -1.20 -11.49
N ILE A 131 1.51 -0.08 -10.92
CA ILE A 131 0.15 0.00 -10.34
C ILE A 131 -0.92 -0.33 -11.40
N ARG A 132 -0.75 0.11 -12.66
CA ARG A 132 -1.72 -0.15 -13.74
C ARG A 132 -1.64 -1.59 -14.26
N SER A 133 -0.47 -2.23 -14.22
CA SER A 133 -0.34 -3.64 -14.60
C SER A 133 -0.73 -4.59 -13.48
N PHE A 134 -0.81 -4.11 -12.24
CA PHE A 134 -1.11 -4.95 -11.10
C PHE A 134 -2.48 -5.65 -11.23
N PRO A 135 -2.52 -6.98 -11.15
CA PRO A 135 -3.74 -7.79 -11.26
C PRO A 135 -4.66 -7.57 -10.07
N GLY A 136 -5.96 -7.79 -10.24
CA GLY A 136 -6.93 -7.72 -9.13
C GLY A 136 -7.22 -6.31 -8.61
N VAL A 137 -6.32 -5.33 -8.73
CA VAL A 137 -6.54 -3.98 -8.19
C VAL A 137 -7.49 -3.18 -9.09
N GLY A 138 -8.61 -2.73 -8.53
CA GLY A 138 -9.63 -1.96 -9.23
C GLY A 138 -9.21 -0.53 -9.58
N GLY A 139 -9.99 0.17 -10.42
CA GLY A 139 -9.65 1.51 -10.89
C GLY A 139 -9.54 2.56 -9.76
N VAL A 140 -10.40 2.46 -8.75
CA VAL A 140 -10.42 3.35 -7.58
C VAL A 140 -9.18 3.11 -6.72
N ASP A 141 -8.87 1.86 -6.44
CA ASP A 141 -7.69 1.44 -5.67
C ASP A 141 -6.39 1.83 -6.36
N ARG A 142 -6.31 1.70 -7.69
CA ARG A 142 -5.18 2.22 -8.48
C ARG A 142 -5.02 3.73 -8.30
N GLY A 143 -6.13 4.46 -8.31
CA GLY A 143 -6.12 5.90 -8.05
C GLY A 143 -5.57 6.24 -6.66
N ARG A 144 -6.00 5.49 -5.64
CA ARG A 144 -5.51 5.60 -4.27
C ARG A 144 -4.02 5.27 -4.16
N LEU A 145 -3.55 4.17 -4.76
CA LEU A 145 -2.14 3.78 -4.78
C LEU A 145 -1.27 4.81 -5.50
N MET A 146 -1.75 5.42 -6.59
CA MET A 146 -1.03 6.51 -7.27
C MET A 146 -0.94 7.75 -6.38
N ALA A 147 -2.01 8.07 -5.66
CA ALA A 147 -2.02 9.16 -4.69
C ALA A 147 -1.01 8.90 -3.56
N TYR A 148 -1.01 7.67 -3.04
CA TYR A 148 -0.09 7.22 -2.00
C TYR A 148 1.38 7.27 -2.46
N ALA A 149 1.68 6.76 -3.65
CA ALA A 149 3.01 6.84 -4.27
C ALA A 149 3.49 8.29 -4.38
N SER A 150 2.61 9.19 -4.85
CA SER A 150 2.95 10.62 -4.95
C SER A 150 3.25 11.25 -3.59
N THR A 151 2.61 10.80 -2.52
CA THR A 151 2.89 11.26 -1.14
C THR A 151 4.25 10.75 -0.69
N LEU A 152 4.52 9.44 -0.83
CA LEU A 152 5.80 8.83 -0.44
C LEU A 152 7.01 9.48 -1.13
N LEU A 153 6.92 9.77 -2.42
CA LEU A 153 8.02 10.38 -3.17
C LEU A 153 8.35 11.82 -2.73
N ARG A 154 7.45 12.50 -2.00
CA ARG A 154 7.56 13.94 -1.67
C ARG A 154 7.68 14.23 -0.18
N ASP A 155 7.29 13.28 0.67
CA ASP A 155 7.24 13.46 2.12
C ASP A 155 8.26 12.56 2.85
N PRO A 156 9.37 13.12 3.37
CA PRO A 156 10.37 12.38 4.14
C PRO A 156 9.83 11.63 5.35
N ALA A 157 8.79 12.16 6.01
CA ALA A 157 8.21 11.50 7.17
C ALA A 157 7.32 10.31 6.75
N ALA A 158 6.69 10.37 5.58
CA ALA A 158 6.03 9.20 4.97
C ALA A 158 7.06 8.11 4.60
N GLN A 159 8.22 8.50 4.06
CA GLN A 159 9.32 7.57 3.75
C GLN A 159 9.84 6.87 5.02
N GLN A 160 10.11 7.62 6.09
CA GLN A 160 10.55 7.05 7.36
C GLN A 160 9.54 6.07 7.96
N SER A 161 8.24 6.37 7.85
CA SER A 161 7.18 5.47 8.30
C SER A 161 7.17 4.17 7.49
N ALA A 162 7.29 4.25 6.16
CA ALA A 162 7.35 3.07 5.29
C ALA A 162 8.60 2.22 5.58
N ILE A 163 9.77 2.83 5.79
CA ILE A 163 11.00 2.13 6.19
C ILE A 163 10.80 1.39 7.52
N LYS A 164 10.18 2.05 8.51
CA LYS A 164 9.90 1.42 9.81
C LYS A 164 9.00 0.19 9.66
N LYS A 165 7.95 0.27 8.83
CA LYS A 165 7.03 -0.83 8.54
C LYS A 165 7.72 -1.99 7.79
N LEU A 166 8.57 -1.68 6.81
CA LEU A 166 9.40 -2.71 6.16
C LEU A 166 10.40 -3.34 7.15
N GLY A 167 10.91 -2.58 8.11
CA GLY A 167 11.80 -3.07 9.17
C GLY A 167 11.13 -3.97 10.21
N SER A 168 9.81 -3.84 10.42
CA SER A 168 9.05 -4.75 11.30
C SER A 168 8.69 -6.08 10.65
N ILE A 169 8.88 -6.21 9.32
CA ILE A 169 8.77 -7.51 8.64
C ILE A 169 9.84 -8.44 9.20
N GLY A 170 9.46 -9.62 9.71
CA GLY A 170 10.41 -10.61 10.25
C GLY A 170 11.55 -10.95 9.26
N ALA A 171 12.71 -11.36 9.78
CA ALA A 171 13.90 -11.61 8.96
C ALA A 171 13.64 -12.64 7.82
N ASP A 172 12.82 -13.65 8.09
CA ASP A 172 12.45 -14.69 7.12
C ASP A 172 11.56 -14.15 6.00
N ALA A 173 10.61 -13.28 6.34
CA ALA A 173 9.72 -12.62 5.40
C ALA A 173 10.48 -11.63 4.49
N ARG A 174 11.44 -10.86 5.04
CA ARG A 174 12.33 -10.01 4.23
C ARG A 174 13.20 -10.85 3.29
N ALA A 175 13.75 -11.97 3.77
CA ALA A 175 14.56 -12.86 2.96
C ALA A 175 13.75 -13.47 1.81
N SER A 176 12.49 -13.83 2.08
CA SER A 176 11.56 -14.36 1.08
C SER A 176 11.20 -13.33 0.01
N ALA A 177 10.90 -12.09 0.42
CA ALA A 177 10.64 -10.96 -0.47
C ALA A 177 11.81 -10.72 -1.45
N VAL A 178 13.03 -10.65 -0.90
CA VAL A 178 14.26 -10.47 -1.68
C VAL A 178 14.49 -11.62 -2.66
N ARG A 179 14.40 -12.87 -2.20
CA ARG A 179 14.59 -14.05 -3.07
C ARG A 179 13.58 -14.10 -4.21
N SER A 180 12.33 -13.73 -3.93
CA SER A 180 11.24 -13.77 -4.92
C SER A 180 11.42 -12.68 -5.97
N ALA A 181 11.73 -11.45 -5.56
CA ALA A 181 12.02 -10.36 -6.49
C ALA A 181 13.23 -10.67 -7.38
N THR A 182 14.31 -11.19 -6.81
CA THR A 182 15.51 -11.59 -7.56
C THR A 182 15.22 -12.74 -8.53
N SER A 183 14.46 -13.75 -8.11
CA SER A 183 14.07 -14.88 -8.97
C SER A 183 13.22 -14.44 -10.16
N ALA A 184 12.32 -13.48 -9.96
CA ALA A 184 11.47 -12.98 -11.04
C ALA A 184 12.22 -12.16 -12.08
N VAL A 185 13.16 -11.31 -11.66
CA VAL A 185 14.04 -10.60 -12.60
C VAL A 185 14.95 -11.57 -13.36
N LEU A 186 15.33 -12.68 -12.73
CA LEU A 186 16.15 -13.72 -13.35
C LEU A 186 15.36 -14.76 -14.16
N ALA A 187 14.03 -14.73 -14.15
CA ALA A 187 13.19 -15.73 -14.81
C ALA A 187 13.36 -15.75 -16.35
N ASP A 188 13.64 -14.58 -16.93
CA ASP A 188 13.91 -14.40 -18.36
C ASP A 188 15.39 -14.66 -18.74
N GLY A 189 16.23 -15.04 -17.77
CA GLY A 189 17.65 -15.36 -17.98
C GLY A 189 18.58 -14.15 -18.18
N HIS A 190 18.05 -12.93 -18.15
CA HIS A 190 18.82 -11.69 -18.19
C HIS A 190 18.11 -10.57 -17.44
N ALA A 191 18.83 -9.88 -16.55
CA ALA A 191 18.33 -8.71 -15.84
C ALA A 191 18.66 -7.43 -16.64
N ALA A 192 17.66 -6.67 -17.04
CA ALA A 192 17.85 -5.38 -17.69
C ALA A 192 18.45 -4.34 -16.72
N PRO A 193 19.16 -3.31 -17.20
CA PRO A 193 19.78 -2.30 -16.33
C PRO A 193 18.81 -1.64 -15.35
N ASP A 194 17.57 -1.40 -15.77
CA ASP A 194 16.55 -0.78 -14.91
C ASP A 194 16.00 -1.76 -13.85
N GLU A 195 15.97 -3.06 -14.15
CA GLU A 195 15.57 -4.12 -13.22
C GLU A 195 16.67 -4.37 -12.17
N VAL A 196 17.94 -4.34 -12.58
CA VAL A 196 19.08 -4.42 -11.66
C VAL A 196 19.10 -3.22 -10.71
N LYS A 197 18.90 -2.01 -11.23
CA LYS A 197 18.77 -0.80 -10.39
C LYS A 197 17.60 -0.92 -9.41
N PHE A 198 16.45 -1.43 -9.85
CA PHE A 198 15.32 -1.69 -8.96
C PHE A 198 15.70 -2.65 -7.83
N LEU A 199 16.33 -3.79 -8.15
CA LEU A 199 16.77 -4.76 -7.14
C LEU A 199 17.81 -4.18 -6.18
N GLU A 200 18.80 -3.43 -6.66
CA GLU A 200 19.79 -2.77 -5.79
C GLU A 200 19.12 -1.86 -4.76
N ARG A 201 18.11 -1.13 -5.21
CA ARG A 201 17.35 -0.22 -4.36
C ARG A 201 16.42 -0.96 -3.39
N LEU A 202 15.76 -2.03 -3.83
CA LEU A 202 14.97 -2.92 -2.97
C LEU A 202 15.84 -3.55 -1.87
N TYR A 203 17.03 -4.05 -2.20
CA TYR A 203 17.98 -4.60 -1.23
C TYR A 203 18.34 -3.55 -0.18
N LYS A 204 18.68 -2.32 -0.60
CA LYS A 204 18.97 -1.21 0.33
C LYS A 204 17.77 -0.89 1.21
N ALA A 205 16.55 -0.81 0.64
CA ALA A 205 15.34 -0.48 1.39
C ALA A 205 15.01 -1.54 2.46
N LEU A 206 15.25 -2.82 2.16
CA LEU A 206 15.08 -3.93 3.10
C LEU A 206 16.30 -4.17 4.01
N SER A 207 17.31 -3.29 3.96
CA SER A 207 18.57 -3.42 4.70
C SER A 207 19.34 -4.72 4.42
N TYR A 208 19.26 -5.21 3.18
CA TYR A 208 20.05 -6.32 2.67
C TYR A 208 21.37 -5.82 2.02
N PRO A 209 22.47 -6.57 2.15
CA PRO A 209 23.71 -6.26 1.44
C PRO A 209 23.52 -6.34 -0.08
N VAL A 210 23.83 -5.24 -0.79
CA VAL A 210 23.72 -5.22 -2.27
C VAL A 210 24.66 -6.23 -2.92
N GLU A 211 25.75 -6.62 -2.27
CA GLU A 211 26.65 -7.66 -2.80
C GLU A 211 26.00 -9.04 -2.92
N ASP A 212 24.97 -9.30 -2.11
CA ASP A 212 24.18 -10.53 -2.19
C ASP A 212 23.28 -10.54 -3.43
N LEU A 213 22.88 -9.37 -3.92
CA LEU A 213 22.16 -9.23 -5.20
C LEU A 213 23.06 -9.65 -6.35
N TYR A 214 24.25 -9.07 -6.49
CA TYR A 214 25.15 -9.42 -7.59
C TYR A 214 25.55 -10.90 -7.52
N SER A 215 25.78 -11.43 -6.32
CA SER A 215 26.03 -12.87 -6.12
C SER A 215 24.84 -13.73 -6.60
N ALA A 216 23.60 -13.29 -6.36
CA ALA A 216 22.41 -13.99 -6.82
C ALA A 216 22.19 -13.86 -8.33
N LEU A 217 22.42 -12.67 -8.90
CA LEU A 217 22.37 -12.43 -10.34
C LEU A 217 23.40 -13.31 -11.08
N HIS A 218 24.63 -13.37 -10.55
CA HIS A 218 25.68 -14.24 -11.11
C HIS A 218 25.33 -15.72 -11.02
N ARG A 219 24.72 -16.20 -9.92
CA ARG A 219 24.25 -17.58 -9.80
C ARG A 219 23.13 -17.91 -10.78
N GLY A 220 22.20 -16.99 -11.03
CA GLY A 220 21.12 -17.16 -12.01
C GLY A 220 21.58 -17.08 -13.46
N SER A 221 22.57 -16.24 -13.76
CA SER A 221 23.14 -16.12 -15.11
C SER A 221 23.95 -17.33 -15.56
N VAL A 222 24.41 -18.18 -14.64
CA VAL A 222 25.21 -19.38 -14.96
C VAL A 222 24.39 -20.45 -15.72
N ALA A 223 23.05 -20.35 -15.76
CA ALA A 223 22.21 -21.27 -16.53
C ALA A 223 22.26 -21.05 -18.06
N LEU A 224 22.86 -19.96 -18.55
CA LEU A 224 22.97 -19.67 -20.00
C LEU A 224 24.41 -19.64 -20.54
N ASP A 225 25.42 -19.82 -19.68
CA ASP A 225 26.83 -19.88 -20.10
C ASP A 225 27.27 -21.33 -20.42
N GLU A 226 26.36 -22.11 -21.03
CA GLU A 226 26.77 -23.33 -21.72
C GLU A 226 27.52 -22.92 -23.00
N PRO A 227 28.71 -23.48 -23.27
CA PRO A 227 29.47 -23.15 -24.46
C PRO A 227 28.63 -23.46 -25.71
N VAL A 228 28.21 -22.41 -26.42
CA VAL A 228 27.54 -22.55 -27.72
C VAL A 228 28.56 -23.12 -28.70
N ALA A 229 28.32 -24.36 -29.16
CA ALA A 229 29.15 -24.99 -30.18
C ALA A 229 28.99 -24.25 -31.52
N VAL A 230 29.95 -23.36 -31.83
CA VAL A 230 30.01 -22.58 -33.07
C VAL A 230 30.55 -23.46 -34.21
N ALA A 231 29.78 -24.48 -34.58
CA ALA A 231 30.00 -25.41 -35.69
C ALA A 231 31.25 -26.33 -35.61
N LEU A 232 31.10 -27.56 -36.15
CA LEU A 232 32.21 -28.49 -36.34
C LEU A 232 33.10 -28.03 -37.51
N GLU A 233 34.41 -27.98 -37.27
CA GLU A 233 35.42 -27.63 -38.29
C GLU A 233 35.32 -28.58 -39.49
N THR A 234 34.87 -28.08 -40.62
CA THR A 234 34.96 -28.78 -41.91
C THR A 234 35.96 -28.02 -42.78
N ARG A 235 37.19 -28.54 -42.90
CA ARG A 235 38.18 -27.95 -43.81
C ARG A 235 37.80 -28.26 -45.25
N ALA A 236 37.36 -27.24 -45.97
CA ALA A 236 37.30 -27.24 -47.43
C ALA A 236 38.26 -26.18 -47.97
N THR A 237 39.00 -26.54 -49.02
CA THR A 237 39.88 -25.64 -49.76
C THR A 237 39.05 -24.54 -50.44
N GLY A 238 39.26 -23.29 -49.99
CA GLY A 238 38.96 -22.02 -50.68
C GLY A 238 37.53 -21.81 -51.19
N ILE A 239 36.73 -21.01 -50.47
CA ILE A 239 35.43 -20.50 -50.94
C ILE A 239 35.50 -18.97 -51.00
N PRO A 240 35.15 -18.33 -52.14
CA PRO A 240 35.17 -16.87 -52.26
C PRO A 240 34.08 -16.22 -51.39
N ILE A 241 34.40 -15.05 -50.84
CA ILE A 241 33.54 -14.29 -49.90
C ILE A 241 32.23 -13.89 -50.60
N PRO A 242 31.03 -14.17 -50.05
CA PRO A 242 29.76 -13.70 -50.59
C PRO A 242 29.58 -12.19 -50.39
N ALA A 243 29.00 -11.51 -51.38
CA ALA A 243 28.67 -10.09 -51.28
C ALA A 243 27.61 -9.81 -50.19
N GLN A 244 27.80 -8.71 -49.46
CA GLN A 244 26.98 -8.30 -48.33
C GLN A 244 25.53 -7.97 -48.76
N PRO A 245 24.47 -8.51 -48.10
CA PRO A 245 23.10 -8.15 -48.42
C PRO A 245 22.76 -6.74 -47.93
N PRO A 246 21.85 -6.00 -48.60
CA PRO A 246 21.43 -4.68 -48.16
C PRO A 246 20.66 -4.75 -46.83
N ALA A 247 20.88 -3.77 -45.96
CA ALA A 247 20.24 -3.69 -44.64
C ALA A 247 18.70 -3.63 -44.77
N PRO A 248 17.94 -4.34 -43.91
CA PRO A 248 16.48 -4.25 -43.92
C PRO A 248 16.00 -2.90 -43.36
N PRO A 249 14.82 -2.42 -43.77
CA PRO A 249 14.27 -1.16 -43.28
C PRO A 249 13.96 -1.28 -41.78
N SER A 250 14.15 -0.18 -41.04
CA SER A 250 13.84 -0.04 -39.62
C SER A 250 12.35 -0.31 -39.36
N GLY A 251 12.01 -1.57 -39.06
CA GLY A 251 10.70 -1.98 -38.60
C GLY A 251 10.47 -1.52 -37.17
N GLY A 252 9.37 -0.79 -36.95
CA GLY A 252 8.97 -0.31 -35.62
C GLY A 252 8.93 -1.43 -34.58
N VAL A 253 9.09 -1.02 -33.30
CA VAL A 253 9.07 -1.89 -32.13
C VAL A 253 7.83 -2.78 -32.17
N ARG A 254 8.02 -4.07 -32.46
CA ARG A 254 6.96 -5.08 -32.31
C ARG A 254 7.02 -5.59 -30.88
N ILE A 255 6.08 -5.12 -30.07
CA ILE A 255 5.88 -5.65 -28.72
C ILE A 255 5.34 -7.07 -28.84
N ASP A 256 6.12 -8.03 -28.35
CA ASP A 256 5.70 -9.42 -28.23
C ASP A 256 4.64 -9.52 -27.13
N ARG A 257 3.39 -9.80 -27.53
CA ARG A 257 2.26 -9.86 -26.60
C ARG A 257 2.36 -11.05 -25.66
N GLY A 258 3.03 -12.13 -26.04
CA GLY A 258 3.28 -13.26 -25.15
C GLY A 258 4.28 -12.90 -24.06
N ARG A 259 5.34 -12.17 -24.42
CA ARG A 259 6.32 -11.62 -23.47
C ARG A 259 5.68 -10.61 -22.50
N LEU A 260 4.81 -9.74 -23.01
CA LEU A 260 4.14 -8.73 -22.19
C LEU A 260 3.11 -9.33 -21.21
N GLU A 261 2.35 -10.34 -21.64
CA GLU A 261 1.40 -11.01 -20.73
C GLU A 261 2.10 -11.87 -19.68
N ARG A 262 3.25 -12.44 -20.03
CA ARG A 262 4.05 -13.25 -19.11
C ARG A 262 4.74 -12.42 -18.03
N ILE A 263 5.41 -11.32 -18.41
CA ILE A 263 5.97 -10.36 -17.45
C ILE A 263 4.88 -9.86 -16.50
N LYS A 264 3.68 -9.54 -17.00
CA LYS A 264 2.53 -9.15 -16.16
C LYS A 264 2.09 -10.26 -15.19
N SER A 265 2.02 -11.51 -15.64
CA SER A 265 1.68 -12.65 -14.76
C SER A 265 2.74 -12.97 -13.72
N GLU A 266 3.99 -12.53 -13.94
CA GLU A 266 5.12 -12.82 -13.06
C GLU A 266 5.36 -11.67 -12.06
N THR A 267 5.10 -10.41 -12.43
CA THR A 267 4.97 -9.30 -11.46
C THR A 267 3.80 -9.52 -10.51
N THR A 268 2.71 -10.10 -11.04
CA THR A 268 1.58 -10.62 -10.28
C THR A 268 2.05 -11.63 -9.23
N ALA A 269 2.80 -12.66 -9.64
CA ALA A 269 3.25 -13.73 -8.75
C ALA A 269 4.22 -13.25 -7.66
N VAL A 270 5.18 -12.36 -7.94
CA VAL A 270 6.07 -11.78 -6.90
C VAL A 270 5.26 -10.97 -5.91
N SER A 271 4.29 -10.23 -6.42
CA SER A 271 3.48 -9.38 -5.56
C SER A 271 2.46 -10.20 -4.79
N GLU A 272 1.90 -11.27 -5.33
CA GLU A 272 1.12 -12.29 -4.63
C GLU A 272 1.95 -13.01 -3.57
N LEU A 273 3.25 -13.21 -3.78
CA LEU A 273 4.17 -13.76 -2.77
C LEU A 273 4.47 -12.73 -1.66
N LEU A 274 4.63 -11.45 -2.01
CA LEU A 274 4.65 -10.35 -1.04
C LEU A 274 3.29 -10.19 -0.34
N ALA A 275 2.18 -10.52 -1.00
CA ALA A 275 0.83 -10.56 -0.43
C ALA A 275 0.67 -11.71 0.54
N GLY A 276 1.18 -12.90 0.19
CA GLY A 276 1.14 -14.13 0.98
C GLY A 276 2.11 -14.12 2.16
N ILE A 277 3.11 -13.24 2.12
CA ILE A 277 3.90 -12.84 3.30
C ILE A 277 3.05 -11.99 4.29
N PHE A 278 1.92 -11.44 3.84
CA PHE A 278 0.97 -10.66 4.63
C PHE A 278 -0.43 -11.28 4.74
N ILE A 279 -0.68 -12.47 4.17
CA ILE A 279 -1.97 -13.19 4.20
C ILE A 279 -1.70 -14.70 4.14
N GLU A 280 -2.05 -15.42 5.22
CA GLU A 280 -2.06 -16.89 5.25
C GLU A 280 -3.37 -17.47 4.67
N GLU A 281 -3.18 -18.46 3.80
CA GLU A 281 -4.02 -19.53 3.20
C GLU A 281 -5.52 -19.39 2.83
N GLU A 282 -5.88 -20.23 1.86
CA GLU A 282 -6.98 -20.20 0.88
C GLU A 282 -8.40 -20.52 1.45
N PRO A 283 -9.51 -19.99 0.88
CA PRO A 283 -10.83 -19.99 1.52
C PRO A 283 -11.74 -21.18 1.12
N PRO A 284 -12.76 -21.53 1.92
CA PRO A 284 -13.98 -22.13 1.41
C PRO A 284 -15.12 -21.09 1.23
N ALA A 285 -15.85 -21.28 0.13
CA ALA A 285 -17.10 -20.70 -0.37
C ALA A 285 -17.87 -19.61 0.43
N SER A 286 -18.32 -18.61 -0.33
CA SER A 286 -19.13 -17.44 0.06
C SER A 286 -20.45 -17.74 0.79
N PRO A 287 -20.77 -16.97 1.85
CA PRO A 287 -22.12 -16.64 2.28
C PRO A 287 -22.52 -15.20 1.89
N PRO A 288 -23.83 -14.85 2.00
CA PRO A 288 -24.46 -13.79 1.20
C PRO A 288 -24.23 -12.37 1.72
N GLN A 289 -24.44 -11.41 0.81
CA GLN A 289 -24.46 -9.97 1.07
C GLN A 289 -25.46 -9.61 2.20
N ILE A 290 -24.98 -8.95 3.25
CA ILE A 290 -25.82 -8.33 4.28
C ILE A 290 -25.53 -6.83 4.36
N GLY A 291 -26.53 -6.06 3.95
CA GLY A 291 -27.00 -4.80 4.56
C GLY A 291 -26.02 -3.66 4.86
N GLU A 292 -26.29 -2.50 4.25
CA GLU A 292 -25.75 -1.17 4.61
C GLU A 292 -25.61 -0.96 6.12
N PRO A 293 -24.46 -0.45 6.62
CA PRO A 293 -24.36 -0.03 8.00
C PRO A 293 -25.08 1.33 8.15
N VAL A 294 -26.28 1.28 8.72
CA VAL A 294 -26.95 2.42 9.33
C VAL A 294 -26.00 3.06 10.34
N ALA A 295 -25.84 4.38 10.25
CA ALA A 295 -25.04 5.19 11.17
C ALA A 295 -25.52 4.96 12.61
N ALA A 296 -24.72 4.25 13.41
CA ALA A 296 -24.87 4.25 14.85
C ALA A 296 -24.08 5.44 15.41
N GLU A 297 -24.73 6.25 16.24
CA GLU A 297 -24.04 7.08 17.24
C GLU A 297 -23.10 6.15 18.01
N GLY A 298 -21.79 6.38 17.88
CA GLY A 298 -20.77 5.40 18.24
C GLY A 298 -20.55 5.30 19.75
N LYS A 299 -20.55 4.06 20.28
CA LYS A 299 -20.23 3.70 21.67
C LYS A 299 -18.86 4.18 22.17
N PHE A 300 -18.01 4.72 21.29
CA PHE A 300 -16.67 5.21 21.62
C PHE A 300 -16.47 6.57 20.98
N ALA A 301 -16.52 7.63 21.80
CA ALA A 301 -16.32 9.00 21.33
C ALA A 301 -14.95 9.13 20.63
N GLY A 302 -14.99 9.64 19.39
CA GLY A 302 -13.79 9.90 18.59
C GLY A 302 -13.26 8.70 17.79
N LEU A 303 -13.85 7.52 17.92
CA LEU A 303 -13.57 6.38 17.05
C LEU A 303 -14.66 6.28 15.98
N ASP A 304 -14.30 6.04 14.72
CA ASP A 304 -15.32 5.87 13.68
C ASP A 304 -16.11 4.58 13.88
N GLY A 305 -17.27 4.48 13.21
CA GLY A 305 -18.21 3.38 13.42
C GLY A 305 -17.65 2.00 13.08
N ALA A 306 -16.68 1.90 12.16
CA ALA A 306 -16.07 0.61 11.81
C ALA A 306 -15.12 0.18 12.94
N HIS A 307 -14.16 1.02 13.32
CA HIS A 307 -13.23 0.70 14.41
C HIS A 307 -13.95 0.54 15.76
N ALA A 308 -15.00 1.32 16.03
CA ALA A 308 -15.81 1.20 17.25
C ALA A 308 -16.57 -0.13 17.33
N LYS A 309 -17.05 -0.66 16.20
CA LYS A 309 -17.66 -2.00 16.13
C LYS A 309 -16.62 -3.09 16.39
N LEU A 310 -15.45 -2.99 15.76
CA LEU A 310 -14.36 -3.96 15.93
C LEU A 310 -13.87 -4.00 17.39
N LEU A 311 -13.66 -2.83 18.02
CA LEU A 311 -13.28 -2.74 19.42
C LEU A 311 -14.38 -3.26 20.38
N SER A 312 -15.66 -3.02 20.06
CA SER A 312 -16.78 -3.55 20.86
C SER A 312 -16.80 -5.07 20.84
N LEU A 313 -16.58 -5.67 19.67
CA LEU A 313 -16.51 -7.12 19.49
C LEU A 313 -15.35 -7.71 20.31
N LEU A 314 -14.16 -7.14 20.18
CA LEU A 314 -12.98 -7.60 20.91
C LEU A 314 -13.17 -7.51 22.44
N ALA A 315 -13.82 -6.44 22.92
CA ALA A 315 -14.12 -6.26 24.34
C ALA A 315 -15.19 -7.25 24.86
N GLU A 316 -16.03 -7.81 23.99
CA GLU A 316 -17.08 -8.79 24.34
C GLU A 316 -16.57 -10.22 24.27
N SER A 317 -15.76 -10.55 23.26
CA SER A 317 -15.15 -11.88 23.09
C SER A 317 -13.98 -12.14 24.05
N GLY A 318 -13.35 -11.08 24.56
CA GLY A 318 -12.23 -11.14 25.52
C GLY A 318 -10.88 -11.39 24.85
N GLU A 319 -10.78 -12.45 24.07
CA GLU A 319 -9.67 -12.77 23.16
C GLU A 319 -10.24 -13.28 21.84
N LEU A 320 -9.62 -12.89 20.73
CA LEU A 320 -9.86 -13.47 19.41
C LEU A 320 -8.55 -14.09 18.93
N ASP A 321 -8.65 -15.18 18.18
CA ASP A 321 -7.49 -15.57 17.40
C ASP A 321 -7.20 -14.51 16.31
N ARG A 322 -5.99 -14.53 15.77
CA ARG A 322 -5.56 -13.55 14.77
C ARG A 322 -6.47 -13.58 13.53
N GLN A 323 -6.87 -14.77 13.09
CA GLN A 323 -7.68 -14.97 11.89
C GLN A 323 -9.10 -14.43 12.08
N GLU A 324 -9.73 -14.71 13.23
CA GLU A 324 -11.04 -14.21 13.62
C GLU A 324 -11.04 -12.69 13.68
N PHE A 325 -10.00 -12.07 14.26
CA PHE A 325 -9.87 -10.62 14.27
C PHE A 325 -9.73 -10.06 12.85
N GLU A 326 -8.91 -10.69 12.01
CA GLU A 326 -8.75 -10.28 10.63
C GLU A 326 -10.07 -10.38 9.86
N ASP A 327 -10.81 -11.47 9.99
CA ASP A 327 -12.10 -11.66 9.33
C ASP A 327 -13.11 -10.58 9.76
N GLU A 328 -13.12 -10.19 11.02
CA GLU A 328 -14.00 -9.13 11.54
C GLU A 328 -13.57 -7.74 11.08
N ALA A 329 -12.28 -7.46 11.01
CA ALA A 329 -11.76 -6.24 10.40
C ALA A 329 -12.10 -6.17 8.90
N ARG A 330 -12.01 -7.30 8.18
CA ARG A 330 -12.37 -7.43 6.76
C ARG A 330 -13.85 -7.18 6.51
N LYS A 331 -14.75 -7.75 7.33
CA LYS A 331 -16.20 -7.47 7.27
C LYS A 331 -16.52 -5.97 7.39
N LEU A 332 -15.66 -5.23 8.07
CA LEU A 332 -15.78 -3.78 8.29
C LEU A 332 -14.99 -2.94 7.27
N ARG A 333 -14.38 -3.58 6.25
CA ARG A 333 -13.54 -2.95 5.21
C ARG A 333 -12.35 -2.18 5.80
N LEU A 334 -11.70 -2.77 6.79
CA LEU A 334 -10.50 -2.25 7.42
C LEU A 334 -9.31 -3.18 7.11
N LEU A 335 -8.11 -2.60 7.02
CA LEU A 335 -6.88 -3.39 7.03
C LEU A 335 -6.58 -3.79 8.48
N PRO A 336 -6.37 -5.08 8.80
CA PRO A 336 -6.28 -5.54 10.19
C PRO A 336 -5.21 -4.82 11.02
N ASP A 337 -3.97 -4.73 10.52
CA ASP A 337 -2.90 -4.02 11.23
C ASP A 337 -3.17 -2.52 11.34
N GLY A 338 -3.76 -1.91 10.30
CA GLY A 338 -4.20 -0.52 10.34
C GLY A 338 -5.29 -0.28 11.39
N ALA A 339 -6.18 -1.24 11.58
CA ALA A 339 -7.22 -1.20 12.59
C ALA A 339 -6.64 -1.33 14.00
N ILE A 340 -5.69 -2.24 14.23
CA ILE A 340 -4.97 -2.39 15.51
C ILE A 340 -4.21 -1.10 15.84
N GLU A 341 -3.43 -0.55 14.91
CA GLU A 341 -2.72 0.72 15.07
C GLU A 341 -3.70 1.84 15.47
N THR A 342 -4.82 1.94 14.75
CA THR A 342 -5.83 2.98 14.96
C THR A 342 -6.51 2.87 16.33
N ILE A 343 -6.85 1.64 16.75
CA ILE A 343 -7.46 1.38 18.06
C ILE A 343 -6.45 1.62 19.19
N ASN A 344 -5.20 1.20 19.02
CA ASN A 344 -4.15 1.39 20.03
C ASN A 344 -3.82 2.85 20.27
N GLU A 345 -3.73 3.65 19.21
CA GLU A 345 -3.51 5.09 19.37
C GLU A 345 -4.73 5.80 19.95
N TRP A 346 -5.96 5.38 19.64
CA TRP A 346 -7.14 5.86 20.37
C TRP A 346 -7.05 5.51 21.86
N GLY A 347 -6.52 4.33 22.17
CA GLY A 347 -6.17 3.92 23.52
C GLY A 347 -5.16 4.83 24.20
N PHE A 348 -4.07 5.17 23.52
CA PHE A 348 -3.09 6.13 24.03
C PHE A 348 -3.71 7.51 24.27
N ASP A 349 -4.51 8.02 23.33
CA ASP A 349 -5.16 9.33 23.47
C ASP A 349 -6.13 9.37 24.67
N ARG A 350 -6.73 8.24 25.07
CA ARG A 350 -7.75 8.17 26.11
C ARG A 350 -7.27 7.65 27.46
N PHE A 351 -6.29 6.75 27.44
CA PHE A 351 -5.82 5.97 28.59
C PHE A 351 -4.30 6.01 28.78
N ASP A 352 -3.55 6.72 27.91
CA ASP A 352 -2.07 6.80 27.89
C ASP A 352 -1.34 5.45 27.65
N GLU A 353 -2.05 4.44 27.13
CA GLU A 353 -1.52 3.10 26.86
C GLU A 353 -2.27 2.38 25.72
N PRO A 354 -1.68 1.37 25.04
CA PRO A 354 -2.35 0.65 23.96
C PRO A 354 -3.47 -0.24 24.52
N ILE A 355 -4.55 -0.39 23.77
CA ILE A 355 -5.72 -1.18 24.17
C ILE A 355 -5.60 -2.65 23.75
N VAL A 356 -5.09 -2.88 22.56
CA VAL A 356 -5.01 -4.16 21.87
C VAL A 356 -3.60 -4.67 21.97
N ASP A 357 -3.47 -5.85 22.59
CA ASP A 357 -2.29 -6.69 22.48
C ASP A 357 -2.47 -7.66 21.30
N SER A 358 -1.43 -7.86 20.51
CA SER A 358 -1.48 -8.63 19.25
C SER A 358 -0.29 -9.58 19.07
N ASP A 359 0.31 -10.07 20.16
CA ASP A 359 1.51 -10.91 20.13
C ASP A 359 1.24 -12.31 19.52
N GLU A 360 0.50 -13.19 20.22
CA GLU A 360 0.01 -14.48 19.65
C GLU A 360 -1.49 -14.49 19.37
N ARG A 361 -2.27 -13.71 20.13
CA ARG A 361 -3.72 -13.57 20.02
C ARG A 361 -4.10 -12.10 20.13
N VAL A 362 -5.20 -11.71 19.49
CA VAL A 362 -5.66 -10.33 19.54
C VAL A 362 -6.61 -10.19 20.72
N SER A 363 -6.27 -9.34 21.69
CA SER A 363 -7.07 -9.17 22.90
C SER A 363 -7.01 -7.75 23.45
N VAL A 364 -8.04 -7.36 24.21
CA VAL A 364 -7.99 -6.12 24.99
C VAL A 364 -7.14 -6.36 26.24
N ALA A 365 -6.18 -5.46 26.52
CA ALA A 365 -5.36 -5.49 27.72
C ALA A 365 -6.23 -5.61 28.97
N GLU A 366 -5.96 -6.61 29.80
CA GLU A 366 -6.89 -7.05 30.84
C GLU A 366 -7.31 -5.94 31.82
N HIS A 367 -6.35 -5.09 32.22
CA HIS A 367 -6.57 -3.97 33.14
C HIS A 367 -7.32 -2.78 32.52
N LEU A 368 -7.51 -2.76 31.19
CA LEU A 368 -8.26 -1.74 30.48
C LEU A 368 -9.72 -2.12 30.24
N ARG A 369 -10.09 -3.40 30.38
CA ARG A 369 -11.45 -3.89 30.08
C ARG A 369 -12.54 -3.15 30.86
N ASP A 370 -12.34 -2.95 32.16
CA ASP A 370 -13.31 -2.22 33.01
C ASP A 370 -13.42 -0.74 32.63
N LYS A 371 -12.30 -0.10 32.30
CA LYS A 371 -12.26 1.30 31.83
C LYS A 371 -12.95 1.44 30.47
N LEU A 372 -12.79 0.46 29.60
CA LEU A 372 -13.44 0.39 28.29
C LEU A 372 -14.96 0.24 28.42
N GLN A 373 -15.43 -0.56 29.39
CA GLN A 373 -16.87 -0.68 29.67
C GLN A 373 -17.47 0.63 30.21
N GLN A 374 -16.74 1.39 31.03
CA GLN A 374 -17.19 2.72 31.46
C GLN A 374 -17.23 3.71 30.30
N ALA A 375 -16.20 3.70 29.44
CA ALA A 375 -16.16 4.55 28.25
C ALA A 375 -17.29 4.26 27.24
N ARG A 376 -17.82 3.02 27.21
CA ARG A 376 -19.00 2.63 26.41
C ARG A 376 -20.31 3.26 26.89
N VAL A 377 -20.39 3.62 28.18
CA VAL A 377 -21.61 4.15 28.82
C VAL A 377 -21.63 5.68 28.79
N GLU A 378 -20.47 6.31 28.66
CA GLU A 378 -20.31 7.77 28.60
C GLU A 378 -20.45 8.37 27.19
N ALA A 379 -20.49 7.53 26.15
CA ALA A 379 -20.70 7.92 24.74
C ALA A 379 -22.18 7.81 24.36
#